data_AF-A0A0F9FT28-F1
#
_entry.id   AF-A0A0F9FT28-F1
#
_cell.length_a   1.000
_cell.length_b   1.000
_cell.length_c   1.000
_cell.angle_alpha   90.00
_cell.angle_beta   90.00
_cell.angle_gamma   90.00
#
_symmetry.space_group_name_H-M   'P 1'
#
loop_
_entity.id
_entity.type
_entity.pdbx_description
1 polymer ?
#
loop_
_entity_poly.entity_id
_entity_poly.type
_entity_poly.pdbx_seq_one_letter_code
_entity_poly.pdbx_strand_id
1 'polypeptide(L)'
;GPEINYIAPYISYTHTCYTHSQGCNAELSNQLINYTVWSNDGIINITSHTTTEANGFFKLSLEINKNWTIQMTATINNILYRGTTNFSTFPRSANCITTGQLKPIS
;
A
#
# COMPACT_ATOMS: atom_id res chain seq x y z
N GLY A 1 -3.43 2.48 20.10
CA GLY A 1 -3.10 1.17 19.50
C GLY A 1 -2.82 1.35 18.03
N PRO A 2 -2.21 0.37 17.35
CA PRO A 2 -1.97 0.44 15.91
C PRO A 2 -3.29 0.35 15.11
N GLU A 3 -3.33 1.00 13.95
CA GLU A 3 -4.43 0.94 12.99
C GLU A 3 -4.05 0.01 11.82
N ILE A 4 -5.01 -0.81 11.37
CA ILE A 4 -4.84 -1.70 10.22
C ILE A 4 -5.13 -0.90 8.95
N ASN A 5 -4.12 -0.81 8.09
CA ASN A 5 -4.19 -0.15 6.79
C ASN A 5 -4.14 -1.21 5.69
N TYR A 6 -5.11 -1.19 4.78
CA TYR A 6 -5.22 -2.08 3.64
C TYR A 6 -4.65 -1.38 2.42
N ILE A 7 -3.55 -1.90 1.87
CA ILE A 7 -2.84 -1.31 0.75
C ILE A 7 -3.10 -2.14 -0.50
N ALA A 8 -3.51 -1.49 -1.58
CA ALA A 8 -3.69 -2.07 -2.91
C ALA A 8 -2.84 -1.31 -3.94
N PRO A 9 -1.62 -1.79 -4.24
CA PRO A 9 -0.86 -1.27 -5.35
C PRO A 9 -1.51 -1.68 -6.68
N TYR A 10 -1.30 -0.86 -7.71
CA TYR A 10 -1.85 -1.09 -9.05
C TYR A 10 -0.90 -0.61 -10.15
N ILE A 11 -1.07 -1.09 -11.37
CA ILE A 11 -0.30 -0.65 -12.55
C ILE A 11 -1.23 0.11 -13.49
N SER A 12 -2.30 -0.54 -13.95
CA SER A 12 -3.17 -0.02 -15.00
C SER A 12 -4.47 0.57 -14.48
N TYR A 13 -5.08 -0.02 -13.45
CA TYR A 13 -6.38 0.45 -12.97
C TYR A 13 -6.50 0.45 -11.46
N THR A 14 -7.25 1.42 -10.95
CA THR A 14 -7.61 1.51 -9.54
C THR A 14 -9.06 1.93 -9.42
N HIS A 15 -9.58 1.91 -8.20
CA HIS A 15 -10.86 2.47 -7.84
C HIS A 15 -10.72 3.27 -6.54
N THR A 16 -11.57 4.26 -6.36
CA THR A 16 -11.63 5.01 -5.10
C THR A 16 -12.24 4.12 -4.02
N CYS A 17 -11.54 3.99 -2.90
CA CYS A 17 -12.03 3.27 -1.73
C CYS A 17 -11.72 4.10 -0.47
N TYR A 18 -12.68 4.24 0.43
CA TYR A 18 -12.53 5.03 1.66
C TYR A 18 -12.47 4.13 2.90
N THR A 19 -13.25 3.05 2.89
CA THR A 19 -13.28 2.01 3.92
C THR A 19 -13.23 0.65 3.25
N HIS A 20 -12.28 -0.21 3.64
CA HIS A 20 -12.19 -1.55 3.06
C HIS A 20 -13.47 -2.35 3.36
N SER A 21 -14.11 -2.87 2.31
CA SER A 21 -15.37 -3.63 2.38
C SER A 21 -15.24 -4.99 1.68
N GLN A 22 -16.10 -5.95 2.07
CA GLN A 22 -16.19 -7.23 1.35
C GLN A 22 -16.65 -6.98 -0.09
N GLY A 23 -15.93 -7.55 -1.06
CA GLY A 23 -16.18 -7.37 -2.51
C GLY A 23 -15.22 -6.42 -3.22
N CYS A 24 -14.33 -5.75 -2.48
CA CYS A 24 -13.28 -4.92 -3.04
C CYS A 24 -12.14 -5.79 -3.61
N ASN A 25 -11.93 -5.74 -4.92
CA ASN A 25 -10.85 -6.45 -5.62
C ASN A 25 -9.91 -5.44 -6.29
N ALA A 26 -8.63 -5.53 -5.99
CA ALA A 26 -7.56 -4.76 -6.59
C ALA A 26 -6.84 -5.56 -7.69
N GLU A 27 -6.08 -4.84 -8.52
CA GLU A 27 -5.45 -5.39 -9.73
C GLU A 27 -4.42 -6.48 -9.45
N LEU A 28 -3.58 -6.29 -8.44
CA LEU A 28 -2.39 -7.12 -8.21
C LEU A 28 -2.68 -8.23 -7.19
N SER A 29 -3.37 -9.29 -7.58
CA SER A 29 -3.62 -10.47 -6.73
C SER A 29 -2.41 -11.39 -6.62
N ASN A 30 -2.11 -11.93 -5.43
CA ASN A 30 -1.03 -12.90 -5.19
C ASN A 30 0.35 -12.44 -5.69
N GLN A 31 0.61 -11.14 -5.64
CA GLN A 31 1.82 -10.50 -6.13
C GLN A 31 2.78 -10.22 -4.97
N LEU A 32 4.06 -10.58 -5.14
CA LEU A 32 5.11 -10.19 -4.20
C LEU A 32 5.41 -8.70 -4.33
N ILE A 33 5.32 -7.99 -3.21
CA ILE A 33 5.57 -6.56 -3.05
C ILE A 33 6.71 -6.38 -2.03
N ASN A 34 7.77 -5.69 -2.44
CA ASN A 34 8.75 -5.15 -1.49
C ASN A 34 8.32 -3.73 -1.14
N TYR A 35 8.44 -3.34 0.12
CA TYR A 35 8.06 -2.00 0.53
C TYR A 35 8.96 -1.41 1.61
N THR A 36 9.03 -0.09 1.59
CA THR A 36 9.57 0.73 2.68
C THR A 36 8.49 1.72 3.07
N VAL A 37 8.11 1.76 4.34
CA VAL A 37 7.11 2.69 4.88
C VAL A 37 7.73 3.48 6.03
N TRP A 38 7.53 4.79 6.03
CA TRP A 38 8.06 5.66 7.07
C TRP A 38 7.07 6.74 7.46
N SER A 39 7.15 7.15 8.72
CA SER A 39 6.37 8.29 9.21
C SER A 39 7.04 9.58 8.74
N ASN A 40 6.25 10.59 8.42
CA ASN A 40 6.77 11.86 7.90
C ASN A 40 7.54 12.69 8.95
N ASP A 41 7.42 12.33 10.22
CA ASP A 41 8.29 12.83 11.30
C ASP A 41 9.67 12.15 11.34
N GLY A 42 9.90 11.14 10.47
CA GLY A 42 11.17 10.43 10.30
C GLY A 42 11.50 9.43 11.41
N ILE A 43 10.63 9.25 12.40
CA ILE A 43 10.93 8.45 13.60
C ILE A 43 10.81 6.95 13.33
N ILE A 44 9.86 6.54 12.49
CA ILE A 44 9.56 5.14 12.22
C ILE A 44 9.87 4.85 10.76
N ASN A 45 10.62 3.78 10.52
CA ASN A 45 10.95 3.29 9.18
C ASN A 45 10.94 1.75 9.19
N ILE A 46 10.11 1.16 8.34
CA ILE A 46 9.92 -0.28 8.21
C ILE A 46 10.21 -0.65 6.76
N THR A 47 11.17 -1.54 6.54
CA THR A 47 11.43 -2.15 5.23
C THR A 47 11.16 -3.65 5.31
N SER A 48 10.32 -4.15 4.41
CA SER A 48 9.92 -5.56 4.40
C SER A 48 9.37 -5.95 3.03
N HIS A 49 8.82 -7.16 2.95
CA HIS A 49 8.10 -7.65 1.77
C HIS A 49 6.86 -8.44 2.21
N THR A 50 5.87 -8.50 1.34
CA THR A 50 4.66 -9.28 1.54
C THR A 50 4.10 -9.73 0.20
N THR A 51 3.28 -10.77 0.20
CA THR A 51 2.45 -11.12 -0.96
C THR A 51 1.06 -10.53 -0.76
N THR A 52 0.48 -9.92 -1.80
CA THR A 52 -0.93 -9.49 -1.76
C THR A 52 -1.85 -10.70 -1.66
N GLU A 53 -2.97 -10.55 -0.98
CA GLU A 53 -4.02 -11.57 -0.88
C GLU A 53 -4.72 -11.76 -2.25
N ALA A 54 -5.62 -12.73 -2.34
CA ALA A 54 -6.36 -13.02 -3.57
C ALA A 54 -7.20 -11.83 -4.07
N ASN A 55 -7.61 -10.93 -3.17
CA ASN A 55 -8.30 -9.69 -3.50
C ASN A 55 -7.35 -8.54 -3.88
N GLY A 56 -6.04 -8.77 -3.93
CA GLY A 56 -5.02 -7.79 -4.32
C GLY A 56 -4.59 -6.80 -3.22
N PHE A 57 -5.03 -7.00 -1.97
CA PHE A 57 -4.62 -6.16 -0.84
C PHE A 57 -3.55 -6.83 0.02
N PHE A 58 -2.76 -6.02 0.73
CA PHE A 58 -1.99 -6.45 1.89
C PHE A 58 -2.24 -5.51 3.07
N LYS A 59 -1.94 -5.97 4.29
CA LYS A 59 -2.26 -5.26 5.53
C LYS A 59 -0.99 -4.77 6.22
N LEU A 60 -1.02 -3.53 6.73
CA LEU A 60 0.01 -2.98 7.59
C LEU A 60 -0.60 -2.51 8.91
N SER A 61 0.01 -2.91 10.02
CA SER A 61 -0.31 -2.40 11.36
C SER A 61 0.62 -1.24 11.68
N LEU A 62 0.13 -0.01 11.61
CA LEU A 62 0.92 1.22 11.77
C LEU A 62 0.43 2.04 12.97
N GLU A 63 1.30 2.86 13.54
CA GLU A 63 0.88 3.79 14.60
C GLU A 63 -0.12 4.83 14.08
N ILE A 64 -1.10 5.14 14.92
CA ILE A 64 -2.12 6.16 14.67
C ILE A 64 -1.57 7.58 14.81
N ASN A 65 -2.35 8.56 14.36
CA ASN A 65 -2.06 10.00 14.44
C ASN A 65 -0.79 10.43 13.72
N LYS A 66 -0.46 9.75 12.62
CA LYS A 66 0.72 10.04 11.81
C LYS A 66 0.37 10.12 10.33
N ASN A 67 1.17 10.92 9.61
CA ASN A 67 1.27 10.86 8.16
C ASN A 67 2.36 9.86 7.79
N TRP A 68 2.06 9.02 6.81
CA TRP A 68 2.92 7.94 6.34
C TRP A 68 3.19 8.13 4.86
N THR A 69 4.40 7.75 4.46
CA THR A 69 4.76 7.52 3.06
C THR A 69 5.14 6.07 2.91
N ILE A 70 4.59 5.39 1.91
CA ILE A 70 4.99 4.04 1.52
C ILE A 70 5.52 4.04 0.10
N GLN A 71 6.70 3.49 -0.08
CA GLN A 71 7.28 3.14 -1.36
C GLN A 71 7.19 1.64 -1.57
N MET A 72 6.77 1.22 -2.76
CA MET A 72 6.58 -0.17 -3.12
C MET A 72 7.31 -0.49 -4.42
N THR A 73 7.81 -1.71 -4.53
CA THR A 73 8.31 -2.28 -5.78
C THR A 73 7.78 -3.69 -5.99
N ALA A 74 7.60 -4.06 -7.25
CA ALA A 74 7.19 -5.39 -7.68
C ALA A 74 7.88 -5.73 -9.00
N THR A 75 8.30 -6.98 -9.16
CA THR A 75 8.81 -7.48 -10.45
C THR A 75 7.74 -8.34 -11.09
N ILE A 76 7.30 -7.97 -12.29
CA ILE A 76 6.25 -8.64 -13.05
C ILE A 76 6.75 -8.82 -14.48
N ASN A 77 6.74 -10.06 -14.99
CA ASN A 77 7.24 -10.39 -16.32
C ASN A 77 8.66 -9.83 -16.58
N ASN A 78 9.55 -9.97 -15.59
CA ASN A 78 10.94 -9.47 -15.61
C ASN A 78 11.09 -7.95 -15.72
N ILE A 79 10.01 -7.18 -15.55
CA ILE A 79 10.03 -5.72 -15.49
C ILE A 79 9.88 -5.30 -14.02
N LEU A 80 10.77 -4.42 -13.56
CA LEU A 80 10.69 -3.84 -12.22
C LEU A 80 9.74 -2.65 -12.26
N TYR A 81 8.75 -2.64 -11.37
CA TYR A 81 7.83 -1.53 -11.16
C TYR A 81 8.07 -0.88 -9.80
N ARG A 82 7.84 0.43 -9.71
CA ARG A 82 7.93 1.20 -8.46
C ARG A 82 6.84 2.25 -8.37
N GLY A 83 6.35 2.46 -7.15
CA GLY A 83 5.40 3.51 -6.83
C GLY A 83 5.58 4.01 -5.41
N THR A 84 5.08 5.21 -5.16
CA THR A 84 5.07 5.83 -3.83
C THR A 84 3.72 6.48 -3.60
N THR A 85 3.16 6.33 -2.41
CA THR A 85 1.94 7.05 -2.02
C THR A 85 1.99 7.50 -0.56
N ASN A 86 1.19 8.51 -0.26
CA ASN A 86 1.06 9.10 1.06
C ASN A 86 -0.34 8.81 1.61
N PHE A 87 -0.42 8.57 2.91
CA PHE A 87 -1.69 8.39 3.62
C PHE A 87 -1.53 8.81 5.08
N SER A 88 -2.63 8.83 5.81
CA SER A 88 -2.63 9.22 7.21
C SER A 88 -3.44 8.25 8.05
N THR A 89 -3.17 8.24 9.35
CA THR A 89 -3.79 7.37 10.36
C THR A 89 -4.44 8.20 11.47
N PHE A 90 -4.90 9.41 11.12
CA PHE A 90 -5.65 10.26 12.04
C PHE A 90 -7.09 9.76 12.17
N PRO A 91 -7.84 10.17 13.19
CA PRO A 91 -9.25 9.83 13.29
C PRO A 91 -10.00 10.23 12.01
N ARG A 92 -10.77 9.29 11.45
CA ARG A 92 -11.51 9.42 10.18
C ARG A 92 -10.66 9.39 8.90
N SER A 93 -9.37 9.14 8.99
CA SER A 93 -8.56 8.82 7.81
C SER A 93 -9.07 7.54 7.13
N ALA A 94 -8.88 7.46 5.81
CA ALA A 94 -9.18 6.25 5.07
C ALA A 94 -8.18 5.15 5.48
N ASN A 95 -8.70 3.96 5.77
CA ASN A 95 -7.87 2.79 6.05
C ASN A 95 -7.62 1.92 4.81
N CYS A 96 -8.20 2.30 3.67
CA CYS A 96 -8.03 1.63 2.38
C CYS A 96 -7.24 2.53 1.42
N ILE A 97 -6.03 2.11 1.07
CA ILE A 97 -5.07 2.91 0.30
C ILE A 97 -4.91 2.29 -1.09
N THR A 98 -5.63 2.84 -2.07
CA THR A 98 -5.65 2.36 -3.47
C THR A 98 -4.91 3.30 -4.43
N THR A 99 -4.17 4.28 -3.90
CA THR A 99 -3.53 5.36 -4.66
C THR A 99 -2.07 5.05 -5.05
N GLY A 100 -1.55 3.88 -4.69
CA GLY A 100 -0.16 3.48 -4.94
C GLY A 100 0.10 2.93 -6.32
N GLN A 101 0.08 3.79 -7.36
CA GLN A 101 0.40 3.35 -8.72
C GLN A 101 1.88 2.98 -8.87
N LEU A 102 2.15 1.77 -9.36
CA LEU A 102 3.46 1.30 -9.73
C LEU A 102 3.69 1.55 -11.23
N LYS A 103 4.80 2.19 -11.56
CA LYS A 103 5.24 2.46 -12.92
C LYS A 103 6.50 1.66 -13.24
N PRO A 104 6.68 1.18 -14.48
CA PRO A 104 7.88 0.48 -14.87
C PRO A 104 9.10 1.39 -14.68
N ILE A 105 10.17 0.84 -14.11
CA ILE A 105 11.46 1.50 -14.02
C ILE A 105 12.23 1.14 -15.29
N SER A 106 12.55 2.16 -16.09
CA SER A 106 13.45 2.06 -17.25
C SER A 106 14.90 1.99 -16.84
#